data_AF-A0A916UMA2-F1
#
_entry.id   AF-A0A916UMA2-F1
#
_cell.length_a   1.000
_cell.length_b   1.000
_cell.length_c   1.000
_cell.angle_alpha   90.00
_cell.angle_beta   90.00
_cell.angle_gamma   90.00
#
_symmetry.space_group_name_H-M   'P 1'
#
loop_
_entity.id
_entity.type
_entity.pdbx_description
1 polymer ?
#
loop_
_entity_poly.entity_id
_entity_poly.type
_entity_poly.pdbx_seq_one_letter_code
_entity_poly.pdbx_strand_id
1 'polypeptide(L)'
;MKHQDRTLKEVGSLIVQVWREAGGFFKSIEVWLMLLMSVALVVGVGLAFMGDLSCLLFFGVVIAYFSVRPILHLKGILRWPFF
;
A
#
# COMPACT_ATOMS: atom_id res chain seq x y z
N MET A 1 -16.60 22.41 -28.94
CA MET A 1 -15.18 22.50 -28.51
C MET A 1 -15.01 23.14 -27.12
N LYS A 2 -15.51 24.35 -26.84
CA LYS A 2 -15.38 25.01 -25.50
C LYS A 2 -15.88 24.24 -24.27
N HIS A 3 -16.86 23.34 -24.40
CA HIS A 3 -17.37 22.56 -23.26
C HIS A 3 -16.40 21.46 -22.82
N GLN A 4 -15.65 20.88 -23.76
CA GLN A 4 -14.74 19.75 -23.50
C GLN A 4 -13.48 20.20 -22.74
N ASP A 5 -13.00 21.41 -23.04
CA ASP A 5 -11.86 22.02 -22.32
C ASP A 5 -12.19 22.31 -20.86
N ARG A 6 -13.45 22.70 -20.55
CA ARG A 6 -13.90 22.92 -19.18
C ARG A 6 -13.96 21.61 -18.39
N THR A 7 -14.47 20.56 -19.01
CA THR A 7 -14.55 19.21 -18.42
C THR A 7 -13.16 18.62 -18.17
N LEU A 8 -12.22 18.74 -19.10
CA LEU A 8 -10.84 18.26 -18.90
C LEU A 8 -10.14 19.01 -17.77
N LYS A 9 -10.40 20.32 -17.63
CA LYS A 9 -9.82 21.14 -16.57
C LYS A 9 -10.42 20.82 -15.19
N GLU A 10 -11.72 20.52 -15.13
CA GLU A 10 -12.39 20.03 -13.93
C GLU A 10 -11.91 18.62 -13.54
N VAL A 11 -11.78 17.71 -14.50
CA VAL A 11 -11.23 16.36 -14.26
C VAL A 11 -9.79 16.47 -13.78
N GLY A 12 -8.98 17.35 -14.39
CA GLY A 12 -7.61 17.61 -13.94
C GLY A 12 -7.54 18.18 -12.52
N SER A 13 -8.40 19.14 -12.17
CA SER A 13 -8.42 19.70 -10.80
C SER A 13 -8.93 18.69 -9.78
N LEU A 14 -9.92 17.87 -10.14
CA LEU A 14 -10.39 16.75 -9.32
C LEU A 14 -9.29 15.72 -9.08
N ILE A 15 -8.55 15.33 -10.13
CA ILE A 15 -7.41 14.41 -9.99
C ILE A 15 -6.36 15.00 -9.05
N VAL A 16 -5.96 16.26 -9.24
CA VAL A 16 -4.96 16.90 -8.38
C VAL A 16 -5.45 17.01 -6.92
N GLN A 17 -6.73 17.32 -6.71
CA GLN A 17 -7.30 17.40 -5.37
C GLN A 17 -7.35 16.04 -4.68
N VAL A 18 -7.80 15.00 -5.39
CA VAL A 18 -7.79 13.61 -4.92
C VAL A 18 -6.35 13.16 -4.62
N TRP A 19 -5.39 13.50 -5.47
CA TRP A 19 -3.97 13.19 -5.23
C TRP A 19 -3.41 13.94 -4.03
N ARG A 20 -3.87 15.16 -3.75
CA ARG A 20 -3.43 15.93 -2.58
C ARG A 20 -4.02 15.40 -1.28
N GLU A 21 -5.27 14.97 -1.31
CA GLU A 21 -5.93 14.27 -0.19
C GLU A 21 -5.33 12.88 0.02
N ALA A 22 -5.07 12.15 -1.06
CA ALA A 22 -4.37 10.86 -1.06
C ALA A 22 -2.90 11.00 -0.61
N GLY A 23 -2.28 12.16 -0.82
CA GLY A 23 -0.90 12.45 -0.43
C GLY A 23 -0.62 12.24 1.06
N GLY A 24 -1.62 12.46 1.92
CA GLY A 24 -1.54 12.14 3.35
C GLY A 24 -1.34 10.65 3.63
N PHE A 25 -1.93 9.78 2.80
CA PHE A 25 -1.80 8.31 2.92
C PHE A 25 -0.40 7.83 2.57
N PHE A 26 0.22 8.41 1.54
CA PHE A 26 1.60 8.10 1.15
C PHE A 26 2.63 8.50 2.21
N LYS A 27 2.27 9.35 3.17
CA LYS A 27 3.12 9.69 4.31
C LYS A 27 3.06 8.64 5.42
N SER A 28 2.06 7.75 5.40
CA SER A 28 1.93 6.69 6.39
C SER A 28 2.90 5.55 6.10
N ILE A 29 3.77 5.26 7.07
CA ILE A 29 4.69 4.13 7.02
C ILE A 29 3.97 2.79 6.86
N GLU A 30 2.73 2.69 7.37
CA GLU A 30 1.91 1.50 7.25
C GLU A 30 1.54 1.17 5.79
N VAL A 31 1.28 2.19 4.97
CA VAL A 31 0.94 2.00 3.55
C VAL A 31 2.14 1.44 2.79
N TRP A 32 3.34 1.96 3.07
CA TRP A 32 4.58 1.42 2.49
C TRP A 32 4.88 0.01 2.96
N LEU A 33 4.64 -0.31 4.24
CA LEU A 33 4.77 -1.67 4.77
C LEU A 33 3.79 -2.62 4.08
N MET A 34 2.52 -2.23 3.92
CA MET A 34 1.53 -3.04 3.20
C MET A 34 1.90 -3.23 1.72
N LEU A 35 2.43 -2.20 1.07
CA LEU A 35 2.93 -2.29 -0.30
C LEU A 35 4.09 -3.28 -0.39
N LEU A 36 5.07 -3.19 0.52
CA LEU A 36 6.21 -4.10 0.58
C LEU A 36 5.77 -5.55 0.83
N MET A 37 4.79 -5.78 1.72
CA MET A 37 4.21 -7.11 1.92
C MET A 37 3.49 -7.63 0.68
N SER A 38 2.83 -6.76 -0.08
CA SER A 38 2.15 -7.15 -1.32
C SER A 38 3.18 -7.61 -2.37
N VAL A 39 4.29 -6.87 -2.52
CA VAL A 39 5.40 -7.27 -3.40
C VAL A 39 6.02 -8.58 -2.92
N ALA A 40 6.28 -8.72 -1.62
CA ALA A 40 6.83 -9.94 -1.04
C ALA A 40 5.94 -11.16 -1.28
N LEU A 41 4.61 -10.99 -1.19
CA LEU A 41 3.65 -12.05 -1.47
C LEU A 41 3.69 -12.47 -2.94
N VAL A 42 3.68 -11.52 -3.87
CA VAL A 42 3.74 -11.81 -5.33
C VAL A 42 5.05 -12.51 -5.68
N VAL A 43 6.19 -12.02 -5.16
CA VAL A 43 7.50 -12.64 -5.36
C VAL A 43 7.55 -14.04 -4.75
N GLY A 44 7.06 -14.20 -3.52
CA GLY A 44 6.99 -15.49 -2.82
C GLY A 44 6.15 -16.52 -3.58
N VAL A 45 5.00 -16.11 -4.11
CA VAL A 45 4.17 -16.96 -4.99
C VAL A 45 4.92 -17.34 -6.26
N GLY A 46 5.60 -16.40 -6.92
CA GLY A 46 6.43 -16.68 -8.09
C GLY A 46 7.54 -17.70 -7.80
N LEU A 47 8.24 -17.54 -6.68
CA LEU A 47 9.28 -18.48 -6.24
C LEU A 47 8.70 -19.86 -5.90
N ALA A 48 7.51 -19.91 -5.31
CA ALA A 48 6.82 -21.17 -5.03
C ALA A 48 6.46 -21.93 -6.31
N PHE A 49 6.02 -21.23 -7.36
CA PHE A 49 5.80 -21.84 -8.68
C PHE A 49 7.09 -22.39 -9.30
N MET A 50 8.24 -21.78 -9.00
CA MET A 50 9.55 -22.27 -9.42
C MET A 50 10.09 -23.42 -8.54
N GLY A 51 9.39 -23.77 -7.46
CA GLY A 51 9.85 -24.78 -6.49
C GLY A 51 11.01 -24.32 -5.61
N ASP A 52 11.29 -23.02 -5.55
CA ASP A 52 12.39 -22.46 -4.76
C ASP A 52 12.00 -22.35 -3.28
N LEU A 53 12.80 -22.95 -2.40
CA LEU A 53 12.57 -22.94 -0.95
C LEU A 53 12.60 -21.52 -0.34
N SER A 54 13.25 -20.57 -1.01
CA SER A 54 13.33 -19.17 -0.58
C SER A 54 11.94 -18.52 -0.48
N CYS A 55 10.92 -19.07 -1.15
CA CYS A 55 9.53 -18.61 -1.00
C CYS A 55 9.05 -18.64 0.46
N LEU A 56 9.55 -19.57 1.27
CA LEU A 56 9.19 -19.69 2.69
C LEU A 56 9.61 -18.45 3.50
N LEU A 57 10.73 -17.81 3.14
CA LEU A 57 11.16 -16.58 3.79
C LEU A 57 10.20 -15.44 3.48
N PHE A 58 9.79 -15.29 2.21
CA PHE A 58 8.83 -14.26 1.82
C PHE A 58 7.48 -14.46 2.49
N PHE A 59 6.94 -15.67 2.47
CA PHE A 59 5.68 -15.97 3.16
C PHE A 59 5.81 -15.80 4.68
N GLY A 60 6.92 -16.24 5.28
CA GLY A 60 7.20 -16.09 6.70
C GLY A 60 7.22 -14.61 7.13
N VAL A 61 7.88 -13.75 6.36
CA VAL A 61 7.90 -12.30 6.61
C VAL A 61 6.50 -11.69 6.52
N VAL A 62 5.71 -12.06 5.51
CA VAL A 62 4.33 -11.57 5.36
C VAL A 62 3.47 -12.00 6.56
N ILE A 63 3.51 -13.27 6.94
CA ILE A 63 2.75 -13.81 8.08
C ILE A 63 3.19 -13.15 9.39
N ALA A 64 4.50 -12.99 9.61
CA ALA A 64 5.05 -12.34 10.78
C ALA A 64 4.59 -10.88 10.87
N TYR A 65 4.63 -10.13 9.76
CA TYR A 65 4.14 -8.77 9.72
C TYR A 65 2.66 -8.67 10.10
N PHE A 66 1.78 -9.49 9.50
CA PHE A 66 0.35 -9.47 9.83
C PHE A 66 0.07 -9.86 11.27
N SER A 67 0.88 -10.73 11.87
CA SER A 67 0.77 -11.14 13.27
C SER A 67 1.21 -10.03 14.23
N VAL A 68 2.26 -9.28 13.89
CA VAL A 68 2.81 -8.20 14.72
C VAL A 68 2.04 -6.88 14.52
N ARG A 69 1.40 -6.69 13.36
CA ARG A 69 0.60 -5.51 13.02
C ARG A 69 -0.43 -5.10 14.10
N PRO A 70 -1.30 -5.97 14.64
CA PRO A 70 -2.22 -5.58 15.71
C PRO A 70 -1.48 -5.08 16.96
N ILE A 71 -0.34 -5.67 17.30
CA ILE A 71 0.49 -5.26 18.44
C ILE A 71 1.08 -3.85 18.21
N LEU A 72 1.51 -3.55 16.99
CA LEU A 72 2.04 -2.24 16.62
C LEU A 72 0.97 -1.14 16.66
N HIS A 73 -0.28 -1.48 16.32
CA HIS A 73 -1.42 -0.58 16.48
C HIS A 73 -1.78 -0.36 17.95
N LEU A 74 -1.81 -1.43 18.75
CA LEU A 74 -2.07 -1.34 20.19
C LEU A 74 -1.02 -0.50 20.93
N LYS A 75 0.25 -0.58 20.50
CA LYS A 75 1.33 0.27 21.03
C LYS A 75 1.32 1.71 20.51
N GLY A 76 0.42 2.05 19.59
CA GLY A 76 0.34 3.38 18.97
C GLY A 76 1.53 3.75 18.08
N ILE A 77 2.37 2.76 17.72
CA ILE A 77 3.54 2.95 16.83
C ILE A 77 3.05 3.11 15.40
N LEU A 78 2.10 2.26 14.98
CA LEU A 78 1.35 2.47 13.74
C LEU A 78 0.09 3.28 14.07
N ARG A 79 0.18 4.61 13.94
CA ARG A 79 -1.00 5.48 13.93
C ARG A 79 -1.75 5.27 12.62
N TRP A 80 -3.01 4.84 12.75
CA TRP A 80 -3.95 4.80 11.63
C TRP A 80 -4.06 6.20 11.02
N PRO A 81 -3.99 6.38 9.69
CA PRO A 81 -4.18 7.68 9.05
C PRO A 81 -5.65 8.16 9.05
N PHE A 82 -6.59 7.40 9.62
CA PHE A 82 -8.03 7.68 9.56
C PHE A 82 -8.65 8.12 10.89
N PHE A 83 -7.85 8.44 11.92
CA PHE A 83 -8.31 9.03 13.19
C PHE A 83 -7.58 10.34 13.49
#